data_AF-A0A1F6CKM2-F1
#
_entry.id   AF-A0A1F6CKM2-F1
#
_cell.length_a   1.000
_cell.length_b   1.000
_cell.length_c   1.000
_cell.angle_alpha   90.00
_cell.angle_beta   90.00
_cell.angle_gamma   90.00
#
_symmetry.space_group_name_H-M   'P 1'
#
loop_
_entity.id
_entity.type
_entity.pdbx_description
1 polymer ?
#
loop_
_entity_poly.entity_id
_entity_poly.type
_entity_poly.pdbx_seq_one_letter_code
_entity_poly.pdbx_strand_id
1 'polypeptide(L)' 'MPPKKEEGSPYEILWFVLGGLAVLIALWWVQGGPEKADLRGIFLAPPPPIGSGDAYGPQIGTTTNEFNY' A
#
# COMPACT_ATOMS: atom_id res chain seq x y z
N MET A 1 26.11 -34.88 35.88
CA MET A 1 25.69 -34.58 34.49
C MET A 1 25.26 -33.13 34.47
N PRO A 2 25.78 -32.27 33.58
CA PRO A 2 25.26 -30.91 33.47
C PRO A 2 23.81 -30.95 32.96
N PRO A 3 22.92 -30.07 33.46
CA PRO A 3 21.54 -30.03 32.98
C PRO A 3 21.55 -29.70 31.48
N LYS A 4 20.89 -30.55 30.70
CA LYS A 4 20.68 -30.34 29.27
C LYS A 4 19.92 -29.02 29.13
N LYS A 5 20.48 -28.04 28.44
CA LYS A 5 19.74 -26.82 28.08
C LYS A 5 18.55 -27.27 27.24
N GLU A 6 17.36 -27.04 27.75
CA GLU A 6 16.12 -27.18 26.99
C GLU A 6 16.15 -26.07 25.94
N GLU A 7 16.66 -26.40 24.75
CA GLU A 7 16.55 -25.52 23.59
C GLU A 7 15.06 -25.47 23.23
N GLY A 8 14.42 -24.34 23.56
CA GLY A 8 13.00 -24.11 23.36
C GLY A 8 12.58 -24.50 21.95
N SER A 9 11.50 -25.27 21.87
CA SER A 9 11.03 -25.85 20.62
C SER A 9 10.72 -24.73 19.61
N PRO A 10 11.13 -24.84 18.33
CA PRO A 10 10.78 -23.85 17.30
C PRO A 10 9.29 -23.55 17.21
N TYR A 11 8.45 -24.51 17.62
CA TYR A 11 7.00 -24.37 17.68
C TYR A 11 6.53 -23.42 18.80
N GLU A 12 7.25 -23.29 19.91
CA GLU A 12 6.90 -22.35 20.99
C GLU A 12 6.95 -20.91 20.51
N ILE A 13 8.00 -20.58 19.75
CA ILE A 13 8.16 -19.26 19.13
C ILE A 13 7.04 -19.02 18.10
N LEU A 14 6.75 -20.03 17.28
CA LEU A 14 5.67 -19.93 16.29
C LEU A 14 4.31 -19.66 16.95
N TRP A 15 3.99 -20.37 18.04
CA TRP A 15 2.75 -20.16 18.79
C TRP A 15 2.69 -18.79 19.47
N PHE A 16 3.81 -18.32 20.01
CA PHE A 16 3.89 -16.98 20.59
C PHE A 16 3.63 -15.89 19.54
N VAL A 17 4.25 -16.01 18.36
CA VAL A 17 4.06 -15.07 17.25
C VAL A 17 2.62 -15.12 16.74
N LEU A 18 2.05 -16.30 16.54
CA LEU A 18 0.64 -16.48 16.12
C LEU A 18 -0.33 -15.88 17.13
N GLY A 19 -0.12 -16.11 18.43
CA GLY A 19 -0.93 -15.54 19.49
C GLY A 19 -0.90 -14.02 19.48
N GLY A 20 0.29 -13.43 19.37
CA GLY A 20 0.44 -11.98 19.25
C GLY A 20 -0.25 -11.42 18.01
N LEU A 21 -0.10 -12.08 16.86
CA LEU A 21 -0.72 -11.66 15.62
C LEU A 21 -2.25 -11.70 15.69
N ALA A 22 -2.82 -12.74 16.31
CA ALA A 22 -4.26 -12.88 16.49
C ALA A 22 -4.85 -11.72 17.32
N VAL A 23 -4.18 -11.33 18.40
CA VAL A 23 -4.59 -10.18 19.24
C VAL A 23 -4.54 -8.88 18.44
N LEU A 24 -3.47 -8.66 17.67
CA LEU A 24 -3.33 -7.48 16.82
C LEU A 24 -4.43 -7.40 15.76
N ILE A 25 -4.74 -8.52 15.10
CA ILE A 25 -5.84 -8.60 14.11
C ILE A 25 -7.18 -8.29 14.78
N ALA A 26 -7.44 -8.83 15.96
CA ALA A 26 -8.68 -8.56 16.69
C ALA A 26 -8.81 -7.08 17.06
N LEU A 27 -7.75 -6.47 17.59
CA LEU A 27 -7.72 -5.03 17.89
C LEU A 27 -7.92 -4.17 16.64
N TRP A 28 -7.26 -4.55 15.54
CA TRP A 28 -7.40 -3.87 14.25
C TRP A 28 -8.83 -3.94 13.73
N TRP A 29 -9.49 -5.10 13.86
CA TRP A 29 -10.89 -5.26 13.46
C TRP A 29 -11.84 -4.39 14.30
N VAL A 30 -11.66 -4.37 15.63
CA VAL A 30 -12.49 -3.56 16.55
C VAL A 30 -12.36 -2.06 16.28
N GLN A 31 -11.20 -1.58 15.82
CA GLN A 31 -10.96 -0.17 15.50
C GLN A 31 -11.46 0.27 14.11
N GLY A 32 -12.16 -0.61 13.38
CA GLY A 32 -12.61 -0.34 12.01
C GLY A 32 -11.47 -0.42 11.00
N GLY A 33 -10.47 -1.27 11.25
CA GLY A 33 -9.32 -1.49 10.38
C GLY A 33 -9.71 -1.80 8.93
N PRO A 34 -10.63 -2.74 8.65
CA PRO A 34 -11.02 -3.08 7.28
C PRO A 34 -11.61 -1.91 6.49
N GLU A 35 -12.36 -1.03 7.15
CA GLU A 35 -13.00 0.13 6.52
C GLU A 35 -12.01 1.26 6.22
N LYS A 36 -10.95 1.35 7.03
CA LYS A 36 -9.88 2.34 6.89
C LYS A 36 -8.67 1.81 6.11
N ALA A 37 -8.68 0.54 5.74
CA ALA A 37 -7.62 -0.09 4.98
C ALA A 37 -7.68 0.39 3.53
N ASP A 38 -6.88 1.41 3.21
CA ASP A 38 -6.72 1.82 1.81
C ASP A 38 -5.80 0.86 1.06
N LEU A 39 -6.38 -0.26 0.63
CA LEU A 39 -5.71 -1.23 -0.26
C LEU A 39 -5.58 -0.69 -1.69
N ARG A 40 -6.34 0.35 -2.04
CA ARG A 40 -6.34 0.95 -3.37
C ARG A 40 -5.18 1.93 -3.53
N GLY A 41 -4.88 2.73 -2.51
CA GLY A 41 -3.79 3.71 -2.50
C GLY A 41 -2.38 3.13 -2.71
N ILE A 42 -2.12 1.91 -2.21
CA ILE A 42 -0.78 1.30 -2.26
C ILE A 42 -0.56 0.46 -3.53
N PHE A 43 -1.60 -0.20 -4.06
CA PHE A 43 -1.45 -1.17 -5.15
C PHE A 43 -2.18 -0.80 -6.45
N LEU A 44 -3.19 0.08 -6.37
CA LEU A 44 -4.06 0.41 -7.49
C LEU A 44 -4.11 1.92 -7.78
N ALA A 45 -3.42 2.74 -6.99
CA ALA A 45 -3.34 4.17 -7.26
C ALA A 45 -2.52 4.33 -8.54
N PRO A 46 -3.10 4.94 -9.59
CA PRO A 46 -2.31 5.29 -10.75
C PRO A 46 -1.15 6.18 -10.27
N PRO A 47 0.07 5.97 -10.78
CA PRO A 47 1.18 6.85 -10.47
C PRO A 47 0.75 8.31 -10.72
N PRO A 48 1.17 9.26 -9.87
CA PRO A 48 0.79 10.66 -10.01
C PRO A 48 1.03 11.12 -11.45
N PRO A 49 0.09 11.83 -12.08
CA PRO A 49 0.26 12.30 -13.44
C PRO A 49 1.57 13.10 -13.55
N ILE A 50 2.45 12.66 -14.45
CA ILE A 50 3.67 13.40 -14.75
C ILE A 50 3.28 14.50 -15.74
N GLY A 51 2.67 15.57 -15.23
CA GLY A 51 2.24 16.74 -16.01
C GLY A 51 0.78 17.14 -15.84
N SER A 52 0.45 18.39 -16.18
CA SER A 52 -0.87 19.04 -16.05
C SER A 52 -1.97 18.48 -16.96
N GLY A 53 -1.72 17.39 -17.69
CA GLY A 53 -2.67 16.82 -18.65
C GLY A 53 -2.73 17.54 -20.00
N ASP A 54 -1.96 18.62 -20.19
CA ASP A 54 -1.96 19.42 -21.44
C ASP A 54 -1.24 18.74 -22.62
N ALA A 55 -0.55 17.61 -22.39
CA ALA A 55 0.44 17.07 -23.32
C ALA A 55 -0.01 15.88 -24.19
N TYR A 56 -1.23 15.35 -24.02
CA TYR A 56 -1.66 14.12 -24.73
C TYR A 56 -2.99 14.26 -25.47
N GLY A 57 -3.21 15.41 -26.12
CA GLY A 57 -4.23 15.57 -27.15
C GLY A 57 -3.63 16.21 -28.40
N PRO A 58 -4.08 15.86 -29.61
CA PRO A 58 -3.71 16.62 -30.79
C PRO A 58 -4.17 18.07 -30.61
N GLN A 59 -3.23 19.02 -30.64
CA GLN A 59 -3.53 20.45 -30.61
C GLN A 59 -4.15 20.87 -31.96
N ILE A 60 -5.43 20.58 -32.13
CA ILE A 60 -6.21 21.08 -33.26
C ILE A 60 -6.65 22.50 -32.88
N GLY A 61 -5.96 23.54 -33.37
CA GLY A 61 -6.56 24.88 -33.31
C GLY A 61 -5.72 26.15 -33.38
N THR A 62 -4.39 26.13 -33.46
CA THR A 62 -3.62 27.39 -33.52
C THR A 62 -2.67 27.46 -34.71
N THR A 63 -3.25 27.54 -35.89
CA THR A 63 -2.68 28.35 -36.99
C THR A 63 -3.56 29.58 -37.13
N THR A 64 -3.31 30.58 -36.29
CA THR A 64 -3.84 31.93 -36.51
C THR A 64 -3.16 32.46 -37.77
N ASN A 65 -3.93 32.58 -38.85
CA ASN A 65 -3.51 33.20 -40.10
C ASN A 65 -3.13 34.67 -39.83
N GLU A 66 -1.83 34.99 -39.87
CA GLU A 66 -1.37 36.37 -40.07
C GLU A 66 -1.24 36.63 -41.57
N PHE A 67 -2.30 37.14 -42.20
CA PHE A 67 -2.20 37.89 -43.45
C PHE A 67 -2.48 39.36 -43.13
N ASN A 68 -1.41 40.14 -43.04
CA ASN A 68 -1.46 41.61 -42.95
C ASN A 68 -1.61 42.20 -44.36
N TYR A 69 -2.59 43.07 -44.57
CA TYR A 69 -2.64 44.09 -45.63
C TYR A 69 -2.67 45.47 -44.99
#